data_AF-A0A015N0I9-F1
#
_entry.id   AF-A0A015N0I9-F1
#
_cell.length_a   1.000
_cell.length_b   1.000
_cell.length_c   1.000
_cell.angle_alpha   90.00
_cell.angle_beta   90.00
_cell.angle_gamma   90.00
#
_symmetry.space_group_name_H-M   'P 1'
#
loop_
_entity.id
_entity.type
_entity.pdbx_description
1 polymer ?
#
loop_
_entity_poly.entity_id
_entity_poly.type
_entity_poly.pdbx_seq_one_letter_code
_entity_poly.pdbx_strand_id
1 'polypeptide(L)'
;MFDAADSVLRLKLALEKITDNHKDVVKENIVKIITSRGFFYDVNIVLKVLELLKKTILSVEASNTTFTDYFIALIRLASIIKKIPVE
;
A
#
# COMPACT_ATOMS: atom_id res chain seq x y z
N MET A 1 -0.89 1.34 9.30
CA MET A 1 -0.86 1.89 7.93
C MET A 1 -0.94 0.77 6.89
N PHE A 2 -0.07 -0.25 6.96
CA PHE A 2 -0.12 -1.43 6.08
C PHE A 2 -1.50 -2.10 6.07
N ASP A 3 -2.02 -2.49 7.26
CA ASP A 3 -3.29 -3.23 7.35
C ASP A 3 -4.49 -2.41 6.84
N ALA A 4 -4.44 -1.08 6.96
CA ALA A 4 -5.46 -0.19 6.42
C ALA A 4 -5.43 -0.16 4.88
N ALA A 5 -4.24 -0.03 4.28
CA ALA A 5 -4.08 -0.06 2.82
C ALA A 5 -4.46 -1.44 2.24
N ASP A 6 -4.04 -2.52 2.91
CA ASP A 6 -4.42 -3.90 2.55
C ASP A 6 -5.94 -4.09 2.61
N SER A 7 -6.58 -3.63 3.69
CA SER A 7 -8.03 -3.72 3.86
C SER A 7 -8.77 -2.99 2.75
N VAL A 8 -8.36 -1.77 2.39
CA VAL A 8 -8.96 -1.00 1.29
C VAL A 8 -8.84 -1.75 -0.03
N LEU A 9 -7.67 -2.29 -0.35
CA LEU A 9 -7.45 -3.01 -1.60
C LEU A 9 -8.30 -4.29 -1.67
N ARG A 10 -8.35 -5.07 -0.58
CA ARG A 10 -9.15 -6.30 -0.48
C ARG A 10 -10.66 -6.03 -0.56
N LEU A 11 -11.10 -4.87 -0.10
CA LEU A 11 -12.52 -4.49 -0.11
C LEU A 11 -12.96 -3.82 -1.43
N LYS A 12 -12.08 -3.64 -2.42
CA LYS A 12 -12.41 -2.99 -3.70
C LYS A 12 -13.74 -3.46 -4.31
N LEU A 13 -13.89 -4.77 -4.51
CA LEU A 13 -15.10 -5.34 -5.11
C LEU A 13 -16.35 -5.11 -4.25
N ALA A 14 -16.21 -5.13 -2.92
CA ALA A 14 -17.32 -4.85 -2.02
C ALA A 14 -17.73 -3.37 -2.08
N LEU A 15 -16.75 -2.47 -2.13
CA LEU A 15 -16.95 -1.03 -2.27
C LEU A 15 -17.63 -0.70 -3.62
N GLU A 16 -17.18 -1.30 -4.72
CA GLU A 16 -17.81 -1.17 -6.04
C GLU A 16 -19.28 -1.60 -6.02
N LYS A 17 -19.58 -2.76 -5.40
CA LYS A 17 -20.97 -3.25 -5.25
C LYS A 17 -21.85 -2.32 -4.42
N ILE A 18 -21.30 -1.72 -3.36
CA ILE A 18 -22.05 -0.76 -2.53
C ILE A 18 -22.33 0.50 -3.35
N THR A 19 -21.37 0.98 -4.15
CA THR A 19 -21.59 2.14 -5.03
C THR A 19 -22.61 1.87 -6.14
N ASP A 20 -22.74 0.63 -6.59
CA ASP A 20 -23.73 0.26 -7.61
C ASP A 20 -25.15 0.13 -7.02
N ASN A 21 -25.27 -0.49 -5.85
CA ASN A 21 -26.56 -0.87 -5.25
C ASN A 21 -27.16 0.18 -4.28
N HIS A 22 -26.33 1.06 -3.71
CA HIS A 22 -26.73 2.00 -2.64
C HIS A 22 -26.27 3.44 -2.94
N LYS A 23 -26.56 3.92 -4.15
CA LYS A 23 -26.19 5.28 -4.60
C LYS A 23 -26.83 6.40 -3.78
N ASP A 24 -27.93 6.10 -3.10
CA ASP A 24 -28.63 7.00 -2.17
C ASP A 24 -27.88 7.20 -0.84
N VAL A 25 -27.06 6.24 -0.43
CA VAL A 25 -26.29 6.27 0.82
C VAL A 25 -24.88 6.81 0.60
N VAL A 26 -24.26 6.49 -0.55
CA VAL A 26 -22.86 6.87 -0.82
C VAL A 26 -22.79 8.23 -1.50
N LYS A 27 -22.05 9.16 -0.89
CA LYS A 27 -21.81 10.48 -1.46
C LYS A 27 -21.11 10.39 -2.82
N GLU A 28 -21.49 11.26 -3.76
CA GLU A 28 -20.99 11.26 -5.14
C GLU A 28 -19.45 11.32 -5.23
N ASN A 29 -18.81 12.10 -4.35
CA ASN A 29 -17.34 12.18 -4.31
C ASN A 29 -16.67 10.85 -3.93
N ILE A 30 -17.30 10.06 -3.06
CA ILE A 30 -16.81 8.72 -2.67
C ILE A 30 -17.01 7.73 -3.82
N VAL A 31 -18.13 7.81 -4.53
CA VAL A 31 -18.37 7.02 -5.76
C VAL A 31 -17.27 7.29 -6.80
N LYS A 32 -16.90 8.55 -7.01
CA LYS A 32 -15.81 8.93 -7.94
C LYS A 32 -14.46 8.33 -7.53
N ILE A 33 -14.17 8.28 -6.24
CA ILE A 33 -12.92 7.69 -5.71
C ILE A 33 -12.91 6.17 -5.93
N ILE A 34 -14.00 5.47 -5.59
CA ILE A 34 -14.09 4.00 -5.71
C ILE A 34 -14.06 3.57 -7.19
N THR A 35 -14.75 4.29 -8.07
CA THR A 35 -14.77 3.95 -9.50
C THR A 35 -13.53 4.41 -10.27
N SER A 36 -12.68 5.24 -9.65
CA SER A 36 -11.41 5.65 -10.23
C SER A 36 -10.43 4.47 -10.28
N ARG A 37 -9.92 4.18 -11.49
CA ARG A 37 -8.82 3.23 -11.67
C ARG A 37 -7.58 3.64 -10.87
N GLY A 38 -7.32 4.96 -10.77
CA GLY A 38 -6.12 5.52 -10.14
C GLY A 38 -6.06 5.26 -8.63
N PHE A 39 -7.17 5.41 -7.91
CA PHE A 39 -7.16 5.29 -6.45
C PHE A 39 -6.65 3.92 -5.97
N PHE A 40 -7.22 2.83 -6.47
CA PHE A 40 -6.79 1.49 -6.07
C PHE A 40 -5.41 1.11 -6.62
N TYR A 41 -5.01 1.68 -7.76
CA TYR A 41 -3.67 1.52 -8.29
C TYR A 41 -2.63 2.18 -7.36
N ASP A 42 -2.87 3.41 -6.93
CA ASP A 42 -2.01 4.15 -6.00
C ASP A 42 -1.92 3.45 -4.65
N VAL A 43 -3.05 2.99 -4.11
CA VAL A 43 -3.07 2.20 -2.86
C VAL A 43 -2.23 0.93 -3.00
N ASN A 44 -2.28 0.24 -4.13
CA ASN A 44 -1.46 -0.95 -4.38
C ASN A 44 0.04 -0.62 -4.46
N ILE A 45 0.43 0.52 -5.06
CA ILE A 45 1.83 0.98 -5.03
C ILE A 45 2.29 1.25 -3.59
N VAL A 46 1.48 2.00 -2.83
CA VAL A 46 1.77 2.29 -1.42
C VAL A 46 1.92 0.99 -0.62
N LEU A 47 1.03 0.01 -0.85
CA LEU A 47 1.09 -1.28 -0.16
C LEU A 47 2.40 -2.03 -0.45
N LYS A 48 2.87 -2.05 -1.70
CA LYS A 48 4.17 -2.66 -2.07
C LYS A 48 5.34 -2.00 -1.32
N VAL A 49 5.35 -0.67 -1.22
CA VAL A 49 6.38 0.07 -0.48
C VAL A 49 6.33 -0.27 1.01
N LEU A 50 5.13 -0.25 1.61
CA LEU A 50 4.93 -0.59 3.03
C LEU A 50 5.31 -2.04 3.34
N GLU A 51 5.06 -2.98 2.42
CA GLU A 51 5.46 -4.38 2.57
C GLU A 51 6.98 -4.53 2.61
N LEU A 52 7.68 -3.87 1.69
CA LEU A 52 9.14 -3.87 1.65
C LEU A 52 9.73 -3.26 2.93
N LEU A 53 9.20 -2.11 3.37
CA LEU A 53 9.59 -1.48 4.64
C LEU A 53 9.42 -2.44 5.81
N LYS A 54 8.23 -3.05 5.95
CA LYS A 54 7.92 -4.00 7.02
C LYS A 54 8.89 -5.18 7.02
N LYS A 55 9.13 -5.79 5.86
CA LYS A 55 10.06 -6.93 5.73
C LYS A 55 11.50 -6.55 6.06
N THR A 56 11.96 -5.39 5.59
CA THR A 56 13.32 -4.91 5.89
C THR A 56 13.48 -4.65 7.39
N ILE A 57 12.56 -3.93 8.02
CA ILE A 57 12.63 -3.64 9.46
C ILE A 57 12.67 -4.95 10.26
N LEU A 58 11.71 -5.86 10.03
CA LEU A 58 11.66 -7.14 10.73
C LEU A 58 12.93 -7.98 10.54
N SER A 59 13.52 -7.97 9.33
CA SER A 59 14.75 -8.71 9.07
C SER A 59 15.94 -8.17 9.86
N VAL A 60 16.05 -6.85 10.01
CA VAL A 60 17.17 -6.21 10.69
C VAL A 60 16.98 -6.27 12.21
N GLU A 61 15.75 -6.14 12.70
CA GLU A 61 15.39 -6.31 14.11
C GLU A 61 15.59 -7.75 14.61
N ALA A 62 15.25 -8.76 13.78
CA ALA A 62 15.39 -10.16 14.14
C ALA A 62 16.85 -10.65 14.17
N SER A 63 17.80 -9.85 13.69
CA SER A 63 19.21 -10.18 13.63
C SER A 63 20.00 -9.34 14.63
N ASN A 64 21.10 -9.88 15.15
CA ASN A 64 22.00 -9.15 16.05
C ASN A 64 22.87 -8.15 15.25
N THR A 65 22.22 -7.16 14.65
CA THR A 65 22.76 -6.23 13.66
C THR A 65 23.41 -5.02 14.30
N THR A 66 24.47 -4.53 13.66
CA THR A 66 25.09 -3.26 14.01
C THR A 66 24.36 -2.10 13.36
N PHE A 67 24.60 -0.87 13.83
CA PHE A 67 24.06 0.33 13.22
C PHE A 67 24.42 0.44 11.72
N THR A 68 25.61 -0.02 11.33
CA THR A 68 26.04 -0.08 9.93
C THR A 68 25.14 -0.97 9.07
N ASP A 69 24.71 -2.11 9.60
CA ASP A 69 23.83 -3.05 8.90
C ASP A 69 22.44 -2.43 8.63
N TYR A 70 21.93 -1.63 9.57
CA TYR A 70 20.70 -0.84 9.37
C TYR A 70 20.85 0.13 8.20
N PHE A 71 21.95 0.89 8.10
CA PHE A 71 22.16 1.80 6.97
C PHE A 71 22.25 1.06 5.64
N ILE A 72 22.97 -0.06 5.60
CA ILE A 72 23.06 -0.89 4.39
C ILE A 72 21.67 -1.39 3.98
N ALA A 73 20.86 -1.84 4.93
CA ALA A 73 19.49 -2.29 4.69
C ALA A 73 18.60 -1.16 4.13
N LEU A 74 18.71 0.06 4.68
CA LEU A 74 17.97 1.24 4.21
C LEU A 74 18.40 1.66 2.79
N ILE A 75 19.69 1.65 2.47
CA ILE A 75 20.19 1.96 1.11
C ILE A 75 19.67 0.93 0.10
N ARG A 76 19.72 -0.37 0.46
CA ARG A 76 19.18 -1.44 -0.38
C ARG A 76 17.68 -1.27 -0.59
N LEU A 77 16.94 -0.96 0.47
CA LEU A 77 15.51 -0.71 0.39
C LEU A 77 15.18 0.47 -0.54
N ALA A 78 15.89 1.59 -0.43
CA ALA A 78 15.71 2.75 -1.30
C ALA A 78 15.96 2.39 -2.78
N SER A 79 16.98 1.57 -3.05
CA SER A 79 17.28 1.07 -4.40
C SER A 79 16.16 0.20 -4.96
N ILE A 80 15.52 -0.64 -4.13
CA ILE A 80 14.38 -1.48 -4.53
C ILE A 80 13.14 -0.61 -4.79
N ILE A 81 12.84 0.34 -3.89
CA ILE A 81 11.68 1.25 -4.05
C ILE A 81 11.79 2.04 -5.36
N LYS A 82 12.99 2.53 -5.71
CA LYS A 82 13.24 3.24 -6.98
C LYS A 82 12.93 2.41 -8.23
N LYS A 83 12.93 1.08 -8.13
CA LYS A 83 12.64 0.15 -9.24
C LYS A 83 11.16 -0.23 -9.32
N ILE A 84 10.31 0.19 -8.38
CA ILE A 84 8.88 -0.05 -8.47
C ILE A 84 8.36 0.72 -9.68
N PRO A 85 7.74 0.05 -10.66
CA PRO A 85 7.18 0.73 -11.82
C PRO A 85 6.06 1.66 -11.36
N VAL A 86 6.16 2.91 -11.78
CA VAL A 86 5.11 3.92 -11.68
C VAL A 86 4.68 4.13 -13.12
N GLU A 87 3.57 3.50 -13.52
CA GLU A 87 2.96 3.66 -14.85
C GLU A 87 1.98 4.83 -14.84
#